data_AF-A0A2P5B2P9-F1
#
_entry.id   AF-A0A2P5B2P9-F1
#
_cell.length_a   1.000
_cell.length_b   1.000
_cell.length_c   1.000
_cell.angle_alpha   90.00
_cell.angle_beta   90.00
_cell.angle_gamma   90.00
#
_symmetry.space_group_name_H-M   'P 1'
#
loop_
_entity.id
_entity.type
_entity.pdbx_description
1 polymer ?
#
loop_
_entity_poly.entity_id
_entity_poly.type
_entity_poly.pdbx_seq_one_letter_code
_entity_poly.pdbx_strand_id
1 'polypeptide(L)'
;MLNATCPSYFQWIHEDLRHWKETGVTRDMVERARPMANFRLVIVEGKAYVEKYRQSIQTRDLFTIWGILQLMRLYPGRLPDLELMFDCNDRPAVRAKDFRRPNARPPPLFRYCSDPWSLDIVFPDWSFWGWYVSWLAS
;
A
#
# COMPACT_ATOMS: atom_id res chain seq x y z
N MET A 1 -1.65 32.44 10.74
CA MET A 1 -2.11 31.65 9.59
C MET A 1 -1.01 30.64 9.27
N LEU A 2 -1.25 29.34 9.43
CA LEU A 2 -0.30 28.35 8.94
C LEU A 2 -0.40 28.37 7.42
N ASN A 3 0.64 28.89 6.75
CA ASN A 3 0.81 28.71 5.32
C ASN A 3 1.21 27.23 5.12
N ALA A 4 0.22 26.34 5.19
CA ALA A 4 0.44 24.91 5.19
C ALA A 4 0.61 24.43 3.75
N THR A 5 1.74 24.76 3.14
CA THR A 5 2.16 24.15 1.88
C THR A 5 2.34 22.66 2.13
N CYS A 6 1.71 21.83 1.28
CA CYS A 6 1.87 20.37 1.37
C CYS A 6 3.36 20.03 1.28
N PRO A 7 3.92 19.29 2.26
CA PRO A 7 5.33 18.91 2.22
C PRO A 7 5.72 18.25 0.89
N SER A 8 6.88 18.60 0.35
CA SER A 8 7.30 18.20 -0.99
C SER A 8 7.36 16.69 -1.19
N TYR A 9 7.60 15.91 -0.15
CA TYR A 9 7.62 14.45 -0.24
C TYR A 9 6.24 13.84 -0.58
N PHE A 10 5.12 14.54 -0.33
CA PHE A 10 3.80 14.06 -0.74
C PHE A 10 3.57 14.14 -2.25
N GLN A 11 4.42 14.84 -3.01
CA GLN A 11 4.34 14.86 -4.47
C GLN A 11 4.43 13.44 -5.07
N TRP A 12 5.15 12.53 -4.41
CA TRP A 12 5.33 11.15 -4.86
C TRP A 12 4.03 10.35 -4.83
N ILE A 13 3.07 10.69 -3.97
CA ILE A 13 1.74 10.08 -3.99
C ILE A 13 1.06 10.33 -5.35
N HIS A 14 1.20 11.55 -5.88
CA HIS A 14 0.64 11.89 -7.19
C HIS A 14 1.34 11.16 -8.32
N GLU A 15 2.66 11.00 -8.23
CA GLU A 15 3.44 10.26 -9.23
C GLU A 15 3.12 8.76 -9.23
N ASP A 16 3.03 8.13 -8.06
CA ASP A 16 2.70 6.71 -7.95
C ASP A 16 1.29 6.43 -8.49
N LEU A 17 0.33 7.28 -8.13
CA LEU A 17 -1.08 7.12 -8.51
C LEU A 17 -1.42 7.60 -9.93
N ARG A 18 -0.50 8.28 -10.64
CA ARG A 18 -0.79 8.90 -11.94
C ARG A 18 -1.34 7.92 -12.98
N HIS A 19 -0.95 6.65 -12.89
CA HIS A 19 -1.34 5.58 -13.82
C HIS A 19 -2.85 5.29 -13.82
N TRP A 20 -3.53 5.65 -12.74
CA TRP A 20 -4.98 5.45 -12.56
C TRP A 20 -5.77 6.75 -12.53
N LYS A 21 -5.12 7.90 -12.69
CA LYS A 21 -5.76 9.21 -12.54
C LYS A 21 -6.97 9.41 -13.45
N GLU A 22 -6.83 9.05 -14.72
CA GLU A 22 -7.88 9.25 -15.74
C GLU A 22 -8.81 8.04 -15.88
N THR A 23 -8.34 6.84 -15.51
CA THR A 23 -9.05 5.57 -15.76
C THR A 23 -9.73 5.01 -14.51
N GLY A 24 -9.34 5.47 -13.32
CA GLY A 24 -9.73 4.91 -12.04
C GLY A 24 -9.14 3.52 -11.78
N VAL A 25 -9.54 2.95 -10.65
CA VAL A 25 -9.17 1.58 -10.24
C VAL A 25 -10.43 0.73 -10.26
N THR A 26 -10.43 -0.34 -11.06
CA THR A 26 -11.56 -1.29 -11.12
C THR A 26 -11.35 -2.47 -10.18
N ARG A 27 -12.45 -3.15 -9.82
CA ARG A 27 -12.40 -4.39 -9.02
C ARG A 27 -11.47 -5.44 -9.62
N ASP A 28 -11.55 -5.64 -10.92
CA ASP A 28 -10.72 -6.57 -11.68
C ASP A 28 -9.21 -6.21 -11.60
N MET A 29 -8.85 -4.92 -11.57
CA MET A 29 -7.47 -4.49 -11.37
C MET A 29 -6.95 -4.85 -9.99
N VAL A 30 -7.77 -4.65 -8.96
CA VAL A 30 -7.45 -5.02 -7.57
C VAL A 30 -7.27 -6.53 -7.45
N GLU A 31 -8.17 -7.33 -8.01
CA GLU A 31 -8.05 -8.80 -7.98
C GLU A 31 -6.78 -9.31 -8.68
N ARG A 32 -6.33 -8.66 -9.76
CA ARG A 32 -5.06 -9.00 -10.42
C ARG A 32 -3.82 -8.78 -9.57
N ALA A 33 -3.88 -7.98 -8.51
CA ALA A 33 -2.77 -7.81 -7.56
C ALA A 33 -2.66 -8.99 -6.58
N ARG A 34 -3.71 -9.80 -6.40
CA ARG A 34 -3.77 -10.91 -5.43
C ARG A 34 -2.60 -11.90 -5.52
N PRO A 35 -2.12 -12.32 -6.70
CA PRO A 35 -0.97 -13.24 -6.79
C PRO A 35 0.35 -12.64 -6.32
N MET A 36 0.43 -11.33 -6.06
CA MET A 36 1.61 -10.65 -5.51
C MET A 36 1.41 -10.28 -4.04
N ALA A 37 0.19 -9.93 -3.65
CA ALA A 37 -0.11 -9.48 -2.30
C ALA A 37 0.14 -10.54 -1.20
N ASN A 38 0.69 -10.09 -0.08
CA ASN A 38 0.72 -10.83 1.18
C ASN A 38 -0.63 -10.76 1.91
N PHE A 39 -1.28 -9.59 1.88
CA PHE A 39 -2.60 -9.41 2.47
C PHE A 39 -3.45 -8.39 1.69
N ARG A 40 -4.76 -8.53 1.83
CA ARG A 40 -5.77 -7.54 1.46
C ARG A 40 -6.26 -6.84 2.72
N LEU A 41 -6.36 -5.52 2.67
CA LEU A 41 -7.00 -4.71 3.70
C LEU A 41 -8.21 -3.98 3.10
N VAL A 42 -9.36 -4.12 3.73
CA VAL A 42 -10.60 -3.45 3.34
C VAL A 42 -11.05 -2.58 4.51
N ILE A 43 -11.37 -1.32 4.24
CA ILE A 43 -12.04 -0.44 5.21
C ILE A 43 -13.45 -0.23 4.70
N VAL A 44 -14.44 -0.54 5.53
CA VAL A 44 -15.87 -0.26 5.27
C VAL A 44 -16.49 0.26 6.55
N GLU A 45 -17.19 1.39 6.47
CA GLU A 45 -17.88 2.00 7.61
C GLU A 45 -16.96 2.21 8.83
N GLY A 46 -15.70 2.61 8.57
CA GLY A 46 -14.69 2.84 9.59
C GLY A 46 -14.15 1.58 10.27
N LYS A 47 -14.46 0.38 9.78
CA LYS A 47 -13.94 -0.89 10.27
C LYS A 47 -12.95 -1.48 9.27
N ALA A 48 -11.79 -1.90 9.75
CA ALA A 48 -10.78 -2.56 8.95
C ALA A 48 -10.93 -4.09 9.00
N TYR A 49 -10.91 -4.72 7.84
CA TYR A 49 -10.93 -6.17 7.62
C TYR A 49 -9.66 -6.57 6.90
N VAL A 50 -9.04 -7.67 7.32
CA VAL A 50 -7.79 -8.16 6.73
C VAL A 50 -7.93 -9.61 6.33
N GLU A 51 -7.63 -9.90 5.07
CA GLU A 51 -7.49 -11.26 4.55
C GLU A 51 -6.01 -11.51 4.24
N LYS A 52 -5.40 -12.53 4.84
CA LYS A 52 -4.00 -12.89 4.57
C LYS A 52 -3.95 -13.93 3.46
N TYR A 53 -3.17 -13.66 2.41
CA TYR A 53 -2.95 -14.60 1.30
C TYR A 53 -1.69 -15.42 1.46
N ARG A 54 -0.62 -14.80 1.96
CA ARG A 54 0.70 -15.43 2.10
C ARG A 54 1.40 -14.92 3.34
N GLN A 55 2.30 -15.72 3.89
CA GLN A 55 3.14 -15.31 5.00
C GLN A 55 4.00 -14.12 4.58
N SER A 56 3.98 -13.06 5.39
CA SER A 56 4.90 -11.93 5.26
C SER A 56 6.27 -12.30 5.80
N ILE A 57 7.32 -11.65 5.29
CA ILE A 57 8.62 -11.66 5.95
C ILE A 57 8.43 -11.09 7.37
N GLN A 58 8.91 -11.82 8.38
CA GLN A 58 8.87 -11.43 9.79
C GLN A 58 7.46 -10.94 10.23
N THR A 59 7.38 -9.80 10.91
CA THR A 59 6.13 -9.18 11.41
C THR A 59 5.76 -7.92 10.63
N ARG A 60 6.20 -7.80 9.37
CA ARG A 60 6.02 -6.59 8.57
C ARG A 60 4.54 -6.28 8.31
N ASP A 61 3.78 -7.29 7.93
CA ASP A 61 2.32 -7.18 7.78
C ASP A 61 1.65 -6.70 9.07
N LEU A 62 2.02 -7.26 10.22
CA LEU A 62 1.47 -6.89 11.51
C LEU A 62 1.70 -5.40 11.83
N PHE A 63 2.92 -4.90 11.64
CA PHE A 63 3.24 -3.49 11.91
C PHE A 63 2.59 -2.54 10.91
N THR A 64 2.48 -2.91 9.63
CA THR A 64 1.73 -2.13 8.65
C THR A 64 0.25 -2.04 9.00
N ILE A 65 -0.38 -3.17 9.35
CA ILE A 65 -1.79 -3.20 9.78
C ILE A 65 -1.96 -2.37 11.06
N TRP A 66 -1.07 -2.52 12.04
CA TRP A 66 -1.11 -1.74 13.28
C TRP A 66 -0.98 -0.25 13.00
N GLY A 67 -0.10 0.15 12.08
CA GLY A 67 0.05 1.55 11.69
C GLY A 67 -1.20 2.15 11.06
N ILE A 68 -1.87 1.41 10.18
CA ILE A 68 -3.17 1.80 9.61
C ILE A 68 -4.21 1.95 10.72
N LEU A 69 -4.27 1.02 11.68
CA LEU A 69 -5.19 1.12 12.82
C LEU A 69 -4.89 2.35 13.71
N GLN A 70 -3.62 2.71 13.91
CA GLN A 70 -3.27 3.94 14.64
C GLN A 70 -3.75 5.18 13.88
N LEU A 71 -3.56 5.23 12.55
CA LEU A 71 -4.03 6.34 11.72
C LEU A 71 -5.56 6.46 11.74
N MET A 72 -6.28 5.34 11.67
CA MET A 72 -7.75 5.31 11.80
C MET A 72 -8.22 5.86 13.15
N ARG A 73 -7.50 5.58 14.25
CA ARG A 73 -7.80 6.10 15.59
C ARG A 73 -7.48 7.59 15.72
N LEU A 74 -6.38 8.04 15.14
CA LEU A 74 -5.94 9.44 15.20
C LEU A 74 -6.81 10.35 14.32
N TYR A 75 -7.32 9.83 13.20
CA TYR A 75 -8.13 10.57 12.23
C TYR A 75 -9.48 9.87 11.98
N PRO A 76 -10.35 9.79 13.01
CA PRO A 76 -11.61 9.06 12.90
C PRO A 76 -12.51 9.68 11.83
N GLY A 77 -13.11 8.82 10.99
CA GLY A 77 -14.02 9.22 9.92
C GLY A 77 -13.37 9.93 8.72
N ARG A 78 -12.04 10.04 8.67
CA ARG A 78 -11.35 10.66 7.52
C ARG A 78 -11.01 9.71 6.39
N LEU A 79 -10.91 8.41 6.66
CA LEU A 79 -10.66 7.41 5.62
C LEU A 79 -12.00 7.01 4.98
N PRO A 80 -12.11 7.04 3.64
CA PRO A 80 -13.27 6.52 2.95
C PRO A 80 -13.27 4.99 3.00
N ASP A 81 -14.38 4.41 2.54
CA ASP A 81 -14.39 2.99 2.20
C ASP A 81 -13.37 2.72 1.08
N LEU A 82 -12.47 1.77 1.31
CA LEU A 82 -11.35 1.49 0.41
C LEU A 82 -10.89 0.03 0.51
N GLU A 83 -10.15 -0.41 -0.51
CA GLU A 83 -9.51 -1.72 -0.54
C GLU A 83 -8.07 -1.59 -1.04
N LEU A 84 -7.13 -2.19 -0.30
CA LEU A 84 -5.70 -2.18 -0.59
C LEU A 84 -5.20 -3.62 -0.76
N MET A 85 -4.41 -3.85 -1.79
CA MET A 85 -3.57 -5.03 -1.95
C MET A 85 -2.14 -4.68 -1.52
N PHE A 86 -1.58 -5.42 -0.57
CA PHE A 86 -0.29 -5.08 0.03
C PHE A 86 0.71 -6.23 -0.12
N ASP A 87 1.89 -5.94 -0.63
CA ASP A 87 3.02 -6.87 -0.70
C ASP A 87 4.17 -6.38 0.18
N CYS A 88 4.58 -7.23 1.12
CA CYS A 88 5.52 -6.92 2.19
C CYS A 88 6.99 -7.25 1.85
N ASN A 89 7.29 -7.69 0.62
CA ASN A 89 8.65 -8.06 0.21
C ASN A 89 9.50 -6.84 -0.19
N ASP A 90 10.82 -7.03 -0.29
CA ASP A 90 11.80 -5.96 -0.53
C ASP A 90 11.99 -5.56 -2.01
N ARG A 91 11.46 -6.35 -2.96
CA ARG A 91 11.67 -6.11 -4.41
C ARG A 91 10.38 -5.61 -5.06
N PRO A 92 10.44 -4.59 -5.92
CA PRO A 92 9.29 -4.14 -6.70
C PRO A 92 8.70 -5.27 -7.55
N ALA A 93 7.38 -5.27 -7.76
CA ALA A 93 6.66 -6.38 -8.38
C ALA A 93 5.98 -5.99 -9.69
N VAL A 94 5.35 -4.83 -9.76
CA VAL A 94 4.58 -4.42 -10.95
C VAL A 94 5.51 -3.74 -11.95
N ARG A 95 6.08 -4.50 -12.89
CA ARG A 95 7.05 -3.97 -13.88
C ARG A 95 6.37 -3.10 -14.94
N ALA A 96 6.85 -1.87 -15.11
CA ALA A 96 6.29 -0.91 -16.08
C ALA A 96 6.31 -1.41 -17.52
N LYS A 97 7.33 -2.22 -17.89
CA LYS A 97 7.47 -2.76 -19.25
C LYS A 97 6.29 -3.65 -19.68
N ASP A 98 5.61 -4.27 -18.73
CA ASP A 98 4.50 -5.19 -18.99
C ASP A 98 3.19 -4.42 -19.28
N PHE A 99 3.16 -3.11 -19.02
CA PHE A 99 1.98 -2.23 -19.13
C PHE A 99 2.18 -1.07 -20.12
N ARG A 100 2.98 -1.24 -21.18
CA ARG A 100 3.24 -0.19 -22.19
C ARG A 100 2.15 -0.02 -23.25
N ARG A 101 1.19 -0.94 -23.32
CA ARG A 101 0.15 -0.93 -24.36
C ARG A 101 -0.90 0.16 -24.09
N PRO A 102 -1.52 0.74 -25.14
CA PRO A 102 -2.71 1.55 -24.97
C PRO A 102 -3.76 0.78 -24.16
N ASN A 103 -4.36 1.41 -23.15
CA ASN A 103 -5.32 0.81 -22.21
C ASN A 103 -4.74 -0.24 -21.26
N ALA A 104 -3.41 -0.32 -21.08
CA ALA A 104 -2.85 -1.13 -20.02
C ALA A 104 -3.35 -0.65 -18.66
N ARG A 105 -3.82 -1.61 -17.84
CA ARG A 105 -4.41 -1.37 -16.52
C ARG A 105 -3.55 -2.05 -15.47
N PRO A 106 -2.47 -1.40 -15.01
CA PRO A 106 -1.60 -1.99 -13.99
C PRO A 106 -2.40 -2.28 -12.72
N PRO A 107 -2.17 -3.42 -12.04
CA PRO A 107 -2.81 -3.69 -10.77
C PRO A 107 -2.23 -2.75 -9.69
N PRO A 108 -3.08 -2.05 -8.91
CA PRO A 108 -2.59 -1.23 -7.81
C PRO A 108 -2.08 -2.14 -6.70
N LEU A 109 -0.79 -2.04 -6.38
CA LEU A 109 -0.14 -2.83 -5.34
C LEU A 109 0.66 -1.91 -4.44
N PHE A 110 0.39 -1.95 -3.13
CA PHE A 110 1.11 -1.18 -2.13
C PHE A 110 2.35 -1.94 -1.66
N ARG A 111 3.45 -1.21 -1.50
CA ARG A 111 4.76 -1.72 -1.08
C ARG A 111 5.55 -0.68 -0.30
N TYR A 112 6.68 -1.10 0.26
CA TYR A 112 7.59 -0.22 0.99
C TYR A 112 8.66 0.44 0.10
N CYS A 113 8.88 -0.11 -1.09
CA CYS A 113 9.88 0.37 -2.05
C CYS A 113 9.36 0.23 -3.48
N SER A 114 9.88 1.09 -4.37
CA SER A 114 9.65 1.11 -5.81
C SER A 114 10.91 1.66 -6.49
N ASP A 115 11.00 1.53 -7.81
CA ASP A 115 12.06 2.07 -8.65
C ASP A 115 11.48 2.66 -9.96
N PRO A 116 12.25 3.39 -10.79
CA PRO A 116 11.74 4.01 -12.01
C PRO A 116 11.16 3.05 -13.06
N TRP A 117 11.36 1.74 -12.90
CA TRP A 117 10.90 0.69 -13.79
C TRP A 117 9.73 -0.12 -13.21
N SER A 118 9.24 0.26 -12.03
CA SER A 118 8.08 -0.35 -11.39
C SER A 118 6.93 0.64 -11.18
N LEU A 119 5.74 0.08 -10.99
CA LEU A 119 4.47 0.81 -10.85
C LEU A 119 3.82 0.57 -9.48
N ASP A 120 4.60 0.05 -8.52
CA ASP A 120 4.16 -0.17 -7.15
C ASP A 120 3.91 1.17 -6.44
N ILE A 121 2.89 1.24 -5.60
CA ILE A 121 2.51 2.43 -4.83
C ILE A 121 3.27 2.38 -3.50
N VAL A 122 4.10 3.38 -3.24
CA VAL A 122 4.91 3.40 -2.02
C VAL A 122 4.04 3.78 -0.82
N PHE A 123 4.16 2.98 0.24
CA PHE A 123 3.57 3.19 1.55
C PHE A 123 4.69 3.31 2.59
N PRO A 124 4.52 4.11 3.66
CA PRO A 124 5.48 4.18 4.74
C PRO A 124 5.85 2.79 5.28
N ASP A 125 7.15 2.57 5.42
CA ASP A 125 7.71 1.28 5.81
C ASP A 125 7.17 0.80 7.17
N TRP A 126 7.07 -0.52 7.34
CA TRP A 126 6.62 -1.13 8.61
C TRP A 126 7.47 -0.68 9.80
N SER A 127 8.75 -0.40 9.56
CA SER A 127 9.72 0.05 10.57
C SER A 127 9.37 1.39 11.24
N PHE A 128 8.50 2.20 10.64
CA PHE A 128 7.99 3.42 11.29
C PHE A 128 7.17 3.12 12.56
N TRP A 129 6.52 1.97 12.61
CA TRP A 129 5.67 1.58 13.74
C TRP A 129 6.31 0.54 14.65
N GLY A 130 7.24 -0.24 14.13
CA GLY A 130 8.00 -1.16 14.94
C GLY A 130 8.86 -2.08 14.12
N TRP A 131 9.76 -2.75 14.83
CA TRP A 131 10.63 -3.75 14.27
C TRP A 131 10.60 -4.99 15.15
N TYR A 132 10.81 -6.15 14.53
CA TYR A 132 10.95 -7.39 15.27
C TYR A 132 12.24 -7.36 16.10
N VAL A 133 12.12 -7.35 17.42
CA VAL A 133 13.26 -7.50 18.34
C VAL A 133 13.29 -8.95 18.82
N SER A 134 14.33 -9.69 18.44
CA SER A 134 14.49 -11.12 18.75
C SER A 134 15.03 -11.42 20.15
N TRP A 135 14.70 -10.63 21.18
CA TRP A 135 15.26 -10.82 22.54
C TRP A 135 14.32 -11.52 23.53
N LEU A 136 13.34 -12.32 23.06
CA LEU A 136 12.50 -13.16 23.93
C LEU A 136 12.47 -14.63 23.51
N ALA A 137 13.58 -15.15 22.98
CA ALA A 137 13.76 -16.57 22.68
C ALA A 137 15.15 -17.09 23.13
N SER A 138 15.63 -16.61 24.28
CA SER A 138 16.83 -17.11 24.98
C SER A 138 16.66 -16.96 26.47
#